data_AF-A0A9Q0G053-F1
#
_entry.id   AF-A0A9Q0G053-F1
#
_cell.length_a   1.000
_cell.length_b   1.000
_cell.length_c   1.000
_cell.angle_alpha   90.00
_cell.angle_beta   90.00
_cell.angle_gamma   90.00
#
_symmetry.space_group_name_H-M   'P 1'
#
loop_
_entity.id
_entity.type
_entity.pdbx_description
1 polymer ?
#
loop_
_entity_poly.entity_id
_entity_poly.type
_entity_poly.pdbx_seq_one_letter_code
_entity_poly.pdbx_strand_id
1 'polypeptide(L)'
;MFQEGARDVASKRVLGTQPPCILLVPTRRYIKLSFLYPACTGRNMDEVMRALDSLMLAANHKNKIATPANWKPGEPVVISPSASDQEAKEMFPQGSKKGYLRFTNVE
;
A
#
# COMPACT_ATOMS: atom_id res chain seq x y z
N MET A 1 -3.59 -39.60 36.98
CA MET A 1 -3.29 -40.08 35.62
C MET A 1 -4.47 -39.75 34.74
N PHE A 2 -4.49 -38.81 33.80
CA PHE A 2 -3.47 -37.94 33.24
C PHE A 2 -4.18 -36.63 32.86
N GLN A 3 -3.96 -35.57 33.64
CA GLN A 3 -4.10 -34.21 33.13
C GLN A 3 -2.78 -33.88 32.44
N GLU A 4 -2.62 -34.24 31.17
CA GLU A 4 -1.48 -33.83 30.33
C GLU A 4 -1.75 -34.20 28.88
N GLY A 5 -2.49 -33.36 28.16
CA GLY A 5 -2.78 -33.59 26.73
C GLY A 5 -3.11 -32.33 25.92
N ALA A 6 -3.13 -31.15 26.54
CA ALA A 6 -3.51 -29.89 25.90
C ALA A 6 -2.31 -28.97 25.59
N ARG A 7 -1.09 -29.52 25.52
CA ARG A 7 0.15 -28.72 25.32
C ARG A 7 0.91 -28.98 24.02
N ASP A 8 0.44 -29.87 23.14
CA ASP A 8 1.22 -30.26 21.96
C ASP A 8 0.56 -29.93 20.60
N VAL A 9 -0.15 -28.80 20.53
CA VAL A 9 -0.52 -28.17 19.24
C VAL A 9 0.27 -26.87 19.00
N ALA A 10 0.95 -26.35 20.04
CA ALA A 10 1.80 -25.15 19.93
C ALA A 10 3.28 -25.45 19.59
N SER A 11 3.65 -26.74 19.49
CA SER A 11 5.05 -27.22 19.46
C SER A 11 5.52 -27.68 18.09
N LYS A 12 4.62 -27.95 17.14
CA LYS A 12 5.00 -28.09 15.72
C LYS A 12 5.22 -26.72 15.12
N ARG A 13 6.43 -26.21 15.35
CA ARG A 13 7.15 -25.31 14.47
C ARG A 13 6.98 -25.83 13.03
N VAL A 14 6.03 -25.28 12.27
CA VAL A 14 6.01 -25.43 10.81
C VAL A 14 7.14 -24.54 10.29
N LEU A 15 8.37 -24.96 10.56
CA LEU A 15 9.60 -24.45 9.97
C LEU A 15 9.58 -24.87 8.51
N GLY A 16 9.09 -24.01 7.62
CA GLY A 16 9.38 -24.16 6.19
C GLY A 16 8.30 -23.68 5.23
N THR A 17 7.05 -23.51 5.65
CA THR A 17 6.01 -23.01 4.75
C THR A 17 5.79 -21.54 5.02
N GLN A 18 6.63 -20.68 4.44
CA GLN A 18 6.27 -19.28 4.35
C GLN A 18 4.93 -19.20 3.60
N PRO A 19 3.89 -18.57 4.16
CA PRO A 19 2.66 -18.34 3.41
C PRO A 19 3.04 -17.59 2.12
N PRO A 20 2.41 -17.89 0.97
CA PRO A 20 2.76 -17.26 -0.29
C PRO A 20 2.55 -15.75 -0.17
N CYS A 21 3.64 -15.02 0.04
CA CYS A 21 3.63 -13.58 0.25
C CYS A 21 4.19 -12.88 -0.99
N ILE A 22 3.61 -11.73 -1.31
CA ILE A 22 4.16 -10.82 -2.32
C ILE A 22 4.75 -9.64 -1.56
N LEU A 23 6.04 -9.39 -1.78
CA LEU A 23 6.76 -8.24 -1.23
C LEU A 23 7.13 -7.30 -2.38
N LEU A 24 6.61 -6.08 -2.37
CA LEU A 24 7.04 -5.04 -3.30
C LEU A 24 8.24 -4.29 -2.70
N VAL A 25 9.41 -4.48 -3.32
CA VAL A 25 10.67 -3.85 -2.94
C VAL A 25 11.04 -2.83 -4.02
N PRO A 26 10.86 -1.52 -3.79
CA PRO A 26 11.42 -0.51 -4.68
C PRO A 26 12.95 -0.49 -4.57
N THR A 27 13.62 0.25 -5.45
CA THR A 27 15.10 0.36 -5.56
C THR A 27 15.87 0.72 -4.27
N ARG A 28 15.19 1.10 -3.18
CA ARG A 28 15.77 1.17 -1.83
C ARG A 28 15.37 -0.05 -1.01
N ARG A 29 16.29 -0.58 -0.18
CA ARG A 29 16.15 -1.79 0.68
C ARG A 29 15.05 -1.75 1.76
N TYR A 30 13.91 -1.10 1.51
CA TYR A 30 12.77 -1.01 2.40
C TYR A 30 11.56 -1.69 1.76
N ILE A 31 10.84 -2.49 2.55
CA ILE A 31 9.57 -3.09 2.16
C ILE A 31 8.51 -1.98 2.14
N LYS A 32 7.79 -1.82 1.02
CA LYS A 32 6.71 -0.81 0.89
C LYS A 32 5.32 -1.39 1.02
N LEU A 33 5.12 -2.61 0.56
CA LEU A 33 3.83 -3.28 0.58
C LEU A 33 4.03 -4.79 0.70
N SER A 34 3.20 -5.43 1.52
CA SER A 34 3.13 -6.88 1.67
C SER A 34 1.69 -7.35 1.51
N PHE A 35 1.50 -8.42 0.73
CA PHE A 35 0.23 -9.14 0.66
C PHE A 35 0.39 -10.52 1.27
N LEU A 36 -0.54 -10.89 2.15
CA LEU A 36 -0.59 -12.18 2.81
C LEU A 36 -1.90 -12.88 2.45
N TYR A 37 -1.82 -13.89 1.58
CA TYR A 37 -2.95 -14.74 1.21
C TYR A 37 -2.66 -16.19 1.63
N PRO A 38 -3.66 -16.93 2.13
CA PRO A 38 -3.49 -18.36 2.38
C PRO A 38 -3.39 -19.13 1.06
N ALA A 39 -2.75 -20.30 1.08
CA ALA A 39 -2.50 -21.11 -0.13
C ALA A 39 -3.77 -21.57 -0.87
N CYS A 40 -4.92 -21.56 -0.20
CA CYS A 40 -6.22 -21.90 -0.77
C CYS A 40 -6.91 -20.76 -1.53
N THR A 41 -6.39 -19.53 -1.46
CA THR A 41 -7.01 -18.35 -2.09
C THR A 41 -6.18 -17.89 -3.29
N GLY A 42 -6.85 -17.72 -4.44
CA GLY A 42 -6.24 -17.13 -5.63
C GLY A 42 -5.85 -15.67 -5.40
N ARG A 43 -4.74 -15.23 -5.99
CA ARG A 43 -4.25 -13.85 -5.88
C ARG A 43 -4.96 -12.95 -6.88
N ASN A 44 -5.34 -11.74 -6.47
CA ASN A 44 -5.80 -10.70 -7.38
C ASN A 44 -4.59 -9.93 -7.93
N MET A 45 -4.21 -10.23 -9.18
CA MET A 45 -3.07 -9.58 -9.83
C MET A 45 -3.36 -8.14 -10.26
N ASP A 46 -4.63 -7.79 -10.52
CA ASP A 46 -5.01 -6.42 -10.85
C ASP A 46 -4.74 -5.49 -9.67
N GLU A 47 -4.97 -5.95 -8.44
CA GLU A 47 -4.64 -5.19 -7.23
C GLU A 47 -3.13 -5.03 -7.03
N VAL A 48 -2.34 -6.05 -7.38
CA VAL A 48 -0.88 -5.97 -7.31
C VAL A 48 -0.35 -4.92 -8.29
N MET A 49 -0.85 -4.89 -9.53
CA MET A 49 -0.48 -3.89 -10.53
C MET A 49 -0.93 -2.49 -10.11
N ARG A 50 -2.19 -2.33 -9.68
CA ARG A 50 -2.74 -1.06 -9.21
C ARG A 50 -1.94 -0.49 -8.03
N ALA A 51 -1.56 -1.34 -7.08
CA ALA A 51 -0.77 -0.93 -5.93
C ALA A 51 0.67 -0.57 -6.33
N LEU A 52 1.27 -1.27 -7.29
CA LEU A 52 2.58 -0.93 -7.84
C LEU A 52 2.55 0.44 -8.52
N ASP A 53 1.57 0.69 -9.39
CA ASP A 53 1.40 1.97 -10.09
C ASP A 53 1.20 3.12 -9.09
N SER A 54 0.36 2.91 -8.07
CA SER A 54 0.18 3.86 -6.98
C SER A 54 1.48 4.17 -6.24
N LEU A 55 2.33 3.17 -5.98
CA LEU A 55 3.60 3.36 -5.30
C LEU A 55 4.62 4.10 -6.18
N MET A 56 4.66 3.80 -7.47
CA MET A 56 5.51 4.49 -8.44
C MET A 56 5.10 5.95 -8.62
N LEU A 57 3.79 6.21 -8.72
CA LEU A 57 3.24 7.56 -8.78
C LEU A 57 3.59 8.36 -7.52
N ALA A 58 3.39 7.80 -6.34
CA ALA A 58 3.80 8.45 -5.10
C ALA A 58 5.33 8.73 -5.06
N ALA A 59 6.15 7.79 -5.54
CA ALA A 59 7.60 7.95 -5.60
C ALA A 59 8.05 9.06 -6.56
N ASN A 60 7.46 9.15 -7.75
CA ASN A 60 7.76 10.18 -8.76
C ASN A 60 7.50 11.60 -8.24
N HIS A 61 6.44 11.76 -7.44
CA HIS A 61 6.08 13.04 -6.82
C HIS A 61 6.62 13.19 -5.38
N LYS A 62 7.74 12.54 -5.05
CA LYS A 62 8.44 12.66 -3.76
C LYS A 62 7.54 12.45 -2.54
N ASN A 63 6.57 11.54 -2.63
CA ASN A 63 5.55 11.23 -1.61
C ASN A 63 4.69 12.44 -1.18
N LYS A 64 4.55 13.46 -2.03
CA LYS A 64 3.68 14.62 -1.79
C LYS A 64 2.23 14.36 -2.21
N ILE A 65 1.97 13.22 -2.86
CA ILE A 65 0.64 12.77 -3.27
C ILE A 65 0.33 11.39 -2.70
N ALA A 66 -0.95 11.10 -2.54
CA ALA A 66 -1.50 9.83 -2.07
C ALA A 66 -2.71 9.45 -2.92
N THR A 67 -2.89 8.16 -3.18
CA THR A 67 -4.05 7.65 -3.92
C THR A 67 -5.21 7.35 -2.94
N PRO A 68 -6.46 7.75 -3.26
CA PRO A 68 -7.62 7.43 -2.44
C PRO A 68 -7.99 5.94 -2.48
N ALA A 69 -8.95 5.54 -1.65
CA ALA A 69 -9.47 4.18 -1.64
C ALA A 69 -10.07 3.81 -3.01
N ASN A 70 -9.81 2.58 -3.48
CA ASN A 70 -10.22 2.07 -4.79
C ASN A 70 -9.76 2.90 -5.99
N TRP A 71 -8.71 3.72 -5.84
CA TRP A 71 -8.17 4.55 -6.91
C TRP A 71 -7.74 3.73 -8.12
N LYS A 72 -8.10 4.23 -9.30
CA LYS A 72 -7.66 3.70 -10.60
C LYS A 72 -6.75 4.71 -11.33
N PRO A 73 -5.83 4.23 -12.20
CA PRO A 73 -5.05 5.12 -13.06
C PRO A 73 -5.95 6.10 -13.82
N GLY A 74 -5.62 7.40 -13.76
CA GLY A 74 -6.40 8.49 -14.34
C GLY A 74 -7.44 9.13 -13.40
N GLU A 75 -7.69 8.57 -12.22
CA GLU A 75 -8.54 9.21 -11.21
C GLU A 75 -7.76 10.27 -10.39
N PRO A 76 -8.47 11.25 -9.80
CA PRO A 76 -7.85 12.28 -8.96
C PRO A 76 -7.12 11.67 -7.76
N VAL A 77 -5.95 12.22 -7.46
CA VAL A 77 -5.14 11.87 -6.29
C VAL A 77 -5.25 12.96 -5.22
N VAL A 78 -4.88 12.60 -4.00
CA VAL A 78 -4.92 13.47 -2.83
C VAL A 78 -3.55 14.06 -2.58
N ILE A 79 -3.47 15.37 -2.32
CA ILE A 79 -2.22 16.02 -1.89
C ILE A 79 -2.02 15.75 -0.41
N SER A 80 -0.82 15.31 -0.04
CA SER A 80 -0.46 15.04 1.35
C SER A 80 -0.60 16.30 2.22
N PRO A 81 -1.14 16.20 3.44
CA PRO A 81 -1.25 17.33 4.36
C PRO A 81 0.10 17.88 4.80
N SER A 82 1.19 17.13 4.59
CA SER A 82 2.56 17.59 4.85
C SER A 82 3.06 18.65 3.86
N ALA A 83 2.36 18.89 2.75
CA ALA A 83 2.68 19.98 1.83
C ALA A 83 2.01 21.29 2.29
N SER A 84 2.78 22.38 2.31
CA SER A 84 2.24 23.71 2.62
C SER A 84 1.24 24.16 1.56
N ASP A 85 0.34 25.08 1.90
CA ASP A 85 -0.67 25.61 0.95
C ASP A 85 -0.01 26.32 -0.25
N GLN A 86 1.18 26.89 -0.07
CA GLN A 86 1.95 27.53 -1.15
C GLN A 86 2.59 26.50 -2.07
N GLU A 87 3.31 25.52 -1.51
CA GLU A 87 3.90 24.40 -2.26
C GLU A 87 2.86 23.63 -3.08
N ALA A 88 1.69 23.40 -2.49
CA ALA A 88 0.60 22.69 -3.15
C ALA A 88 0.04 23.49 -4.35
N LYS A 89 -0.07 24.81 -4.22
CA LYS A 89 -0.55 25.68 -5.32
C LYS A 89 0.47 25.81 -6.45
N GLU A 90 1.76 25.85 -6.12
CA GLU A 90 2.84 25.94 -7.11
C GLU A 90 2.99 24.63 -7.89
N MET A 91 2.96 23.47 -7.21
CA MET A 91 3.12 22.17 -7.85
C MET A 91 1.84 21.67 -8.52
N PHE A 92 0.67 22.03 -7.99
CA PHE A 92 -0.63 21.50 -8.44
C PHE A 92 -1.65 22.64 -8.57
N PRO A 93 -1.53 23.51 -9.59
CA PRO A 93 -2.43 24.65 -9.79
C PRO A 93 -3.90 24.23 -10.03
N GLN A 94 -4.12 23.02 -10.55
CA GLN A 94 -5.43 22.40 -10.75
C GLN A 94 -6.06 21.83 -9.46
N GLY A 95 -5.44 22.03 -8.30
CA GLY A 95 -5.87 21.42 -7.05
C GLY A 95 -7.16 22.02 -6.48
N SER A 96 -8.15 21.16 -6.20
CA SER A 96 -9.39 21.56 -5.50
C SER A 96 -9.28 21.27 -4.00
N LYS A 97 -9.57 22.28 -3.16
CA LYS A 97 -9.56 22.17 -1.69
C LYS A 97 -10.98 22.08 -1.13
N LYS A 98 -11.30 20.98 -0.44
CA LYS A 98 -12.51 20.82 0.39
C LYS A 98 -12.07 20.54 1.83
N GLY A 99 -11.97 21.60 2.63
CA GLY A 99 -11.49 21.51 4.01
C GLY A 99 -10.02 21.09 4.08
N TYR A 100 -9.73 20.01 4.83
CA TYR A 100 -8.39 19.43 4.93
C TYR A 100 -8.01 18.57 3.71
N LEU A 101 -9.00 18.18 2.89
CA LEU A 101 -8.81 17.28 1.76
C LEU A 101 -8.55 18.09 0.48
N ARG A 102 -7.43 17.82 -0.17
CA ARG A 102 -7.01 18.49 -1.40
C ARG A 102 -6.86 17.44 -2.50
N PHE A 103 -7.58 17.60 -3.60
CA PHE A 103 -7.48 16.73 -4.76
C PHE A 103 -6.72 17.41 -5.88
N THR A 104 -5.94 16.65 -6.63
CA THR A 104 -5.31 17.09 -7.87
C THR A 104 -5.35 15.98 -8.91
N ASN A 105 -5.44 16.34 -10.17
CA ASN A 105 -5.22 15.41 -11.27
C ASN A 105 -3.74 15.39 -11.61
N VAL A 106 -3.19 14.20 -11.76
CA VAL A 106 -1.80 13.98 -12.15
C VAL A 106 -1.86 13.16 -13.43
N GLU A 107 -1.33 13.74 -14.51
CA GLU A 107 -1.12 13.04 -15.79
C GLU A 107 0.16 12.21 -15.74
#